data_AF-A0A9D0VF54-F1
#
_entry.id   AF-A0A9D0VF54-F1
#
_cell.length_a   1.000
_cell.length_b   1.000
_cell.length_c   1.000
_cell.angle_alpha   90.00
_cell.angle_beta   90.00
_cell.angle_gamma   90.00
#
_symmetry.space_group_name_H-M   'P 1'
#
loop_
_entity.id
_entity.type
_entity.pdbx_description
1 polymer ?
#
loop_
_entity_poly.entity_id
_entity_poly.type
_entity_poly.pdbx_seq_one_letter_code
_entity_poly.pdbx_strand_id
1 'polypeptide(L)'
;MHQDRGPMPSDDDDGLYGLNLVSIVLPFVATILSLFFGMFIGGAAVWILKPAPQPIELVKSASIAELQLMCQPVMDQQMTQITKIREEITALEAEVLAREAEVDELRSRSAAQDEAAAARLADASQALASARRQLRKLNDVKEQLVEQLTLTKERLVQTEANLQNQVAVSEALRDENFDLRDDVIVQHWFRVVNDAKLKICEKGGKKKTEACRESVDIELSSIKREFVHCIRSNQAAPSVELLQKGQDLPHFARMFDQESRFLAGWYLQMCDPTLPEVDVSDPALAAPTAFR
;
A
#
# COMPACT_ATOMS: atom_id res chain seq x y z
N MET A 1 -66.40 -58.08 -34.25
CA MET A 1 -65.92 -57.68 -35.59
C MET A 1 -66.51 -56.32 -35.92
N HIS A 2 -65.78 -55.25 -35.65
CA HIS A 2 -65.79 -54.05 -36.49
C HIS A 2 -64.44 -53.37 -36.28
N GLN A 3 -63.77 -53.20 -37.40
CA GLN A 3 -62.42 -52.72 -37.60
C GLN A 3 -62.60 -51.36 -38.23
N ASP A 4 -62.06 -50.30 -37.63
CA ASP A 4 -61.93 -49.03 -38.33
C ASP A 4 -60.59 -48.35 -38.05
N ARG A 5 -60.09 -47.75 -39.13
CA ARG A 5 -58.70 -47.32 -39.38
C ARG A 5 -58.38 -45.98 -38.73
N GLY A 6 -57.10 -45.76 -38.40
CA GLY A 6 -56.54 -44.48 -37.94
C GLY A 6 -56.53 -43.37 -39.01
N PRO A 7 -55.97 -42.18 -38.71
CA PRO A 7 -54.53 -41.98 -38.99
C PRO A 7 -53.74 -41.00 -38.10
N MET A 8 -52.41 -41.19 -38.18
CA MET A 8 -51.24 -40.29 -38.08
C MET A 8 -50.93 -39.41 -36.85
N PRO A 9 -49.63 -39.36 -36.45
CA PRO A 9 -49.09 -38.36 -35.54
C PRO A 9 -48.67 -37.09 -36.32
N SER A 10 -49.02 -35.93 -35.77
CA SER A 10 -48.48 -34.63 -36.18
C SER A 10 -47.33 -34.27 -35.24
N ASP A 11 -46.12 -34.29 -35.80
CA ASP A 11 -45.00 -33.48 -35.33
C ASP A 11 -45.37 -32.00 -35.52
N ASP A 12 -45.30 -31.21 -34.46
CA ASP A 12 -45.09 -29.77 -34.51
C ASP A 12 -44.23 -29.38 -33.31
N ASP A 13 -42.94 -29.19 -33.61
CA ASP A 13 -42.02 -28.31 -32.91
C ASP A 13 -42.60 -26.88 -32.86
N ASP A 14 -42.52 -26.23 -31.70
CA ASP A 14 -42.09 -24.83 -31.53
C ASP A 14 -42.51 -24.29 -30.15
N GLY A 15 -41.54 -23.97 -29.29
CA GLY A 15 -41.80 -23.37 -27.98
C GLY A 15 -40.57 -23.05 -27.13
N LEU A 16 -39.47 -22.74 -27.80
CA LEU A 16 -38.14 -22.46 -27.27
C LEU A 16 -38.06 -21.11 -26.52
N TYR A 17 -38.61 -20.97 -25.30
CA TYR A 17 -38.35 -19.81 -24.42
C TYR A 17 -38.43 -20.19 -22.92
N GLY A 18 -37.54 -21.06 -22.44
CA GLY A 18 -37.57 -21.50 -21.03
C GLY A 18 -36.22 -21.63 -20.33
N LEU A 19 -35.12 -21.27 -20.98
CA LEU A 19 -33.77 -21.43 -20.46
C LEU A 19 -32.94 -20.21 -20.84
N ASN A 20 -32.78 -19.23 -19.95
CA ASN A 20 -31.66 -18.25 -20.00
C ASN A 20 -31.65 -17.24 -18.82
N LEU A 21 -31.73 -17.72 -17.58
CA LEU A 21 -31.36 -16.85 -16.43
C LEU A 21 -30.47 -17.56 -15.40
N VAL A 22 -30.59 -18.87 -15.27
CA VAL A 22 -29.72 -19.66 -14.37
C VAL A 22 -28.32 -19.90 -14.97
N SER A 23 -28.19 -19.95 -16.30
CA SER A 23 -26.92 -20.20 -17.00
C SER A 23 -25.97 -19.00 -17.06
N ILE A 24 -26.46 -17.77 -16.84
CA ILE A 24 -25.65 -16.54 -16.96
C ILE A 24 -24.95 -16.18 -15.64
N VAL A 25 -25.49 -16.61 -14.48
CA VAL A 25 -24.96 -16.21 -13.15
C VAL A 25 -23.95 -17.23 -12.58
N LEU A 26 -24.04 -18.50 -12.99
CA LEU A 26 -23.19 -19.58 -12.49
C LEU A 26 -21.67 -19.48 -12.79
N PRO A 27 -21.20 -18.98 -13.95
CA PRO A 27 -19.75 -18.89 -14.20
C PRO A 27 -19.06 -17.74 -13.43
N PHE A 28 -19.80 -16.72 -12.97
CA PHE A 28 -19.24 -15.59 -12.23
C PHE A 28 -19.08 -15.86 -10.74
N VAL A 29 -19.96 -16.65 -10.12
CA VAL A 29 -19.84 -17.03 -8.70
C VAL A 29 -18.71 -18.05 -8.49
N ALA A 30 -18.51 -18.96 -9.45
CA ALA A 30 -17.45 -19.98 -9.38
C ALA A 30 -16.03 -19.39 -9.59
N THR A 31 -15.89 -18.37 -10.45
CA THR A 31 -14.59 -17.72 -10.69
C THR A 31 -14.15 -16.87 -9.49
N ILE A 32 -15.07 -16.15 -8.83
CA ILE A 32 -14.79 -15.38 -7.62
C ILE A 32 -14.36 -16.30 -6.47
N LEU A 33 -15.07 -17.42 -6.23
CA LEU A 33 -14.69 -18.39 -5.18
C LEU A 33 -13.31 -19.05 -5.42
N SER A 34 -12.94 -19.32 -6.67
CA SER A 34 -11.64 -19.92 -7.00
C SER A 34 -10.44 -18.98 -6.81
N LEU A 35 -10.63 -17.67 -7.06
CA LEU A 35 -9.60 -16.66 -6.86
C LEU A 35 -9.29 -16.43 -5.37
N PHE A 36 -10.30 -16.53 -4.51
CA PHE A 36 -10.11 -16.42 -3.06
C PHE A 36 -9.49 -17.69 -2.45
N PHE A 37 -9.89 -18.89 -2.86
CA PHE A 37 -9.30 -20.12 -2.29
C PHE A 37 -7.82 -20.33 -2.66
N GLY A 38 -7.39 -19.89 -3.84
CA GLY A 38 -5.97 -19.92 -4.24
C GLY A 38 -5.08 -19.00 -3.40
N MET A 39 -5.61 -17.87 -2.92
CA MET A 39 -4.84 -16.91 -2.11
C MET A 39 -4.74 -17.32 -0.63
N PHE A 40 -5.72 -18.07 -0.10
CA PHE A 40 -5.72 -18.51 1.29
C PHE A 40 -4.81 -19.72 1.56
N ILE A 41 -4.65 -20.64 0.60
CA ILE A 41 -3.75 -21.81 0.78
C ILE A 41 -2.28 -21.42 0.56
N GLY A 42 -1.99 -20.42 -0.28
CA GLY A 42 -0.64 -19.86 -0.43
C GLY A 42 -0.15 -19.01 0.76
N GLY A 43 -1.06 -18.45 1.57
CA GLY A 43 -0.72 -17.56 2.68
C GLY A 43 -0.30 -18.24 3.98
N ALA A 44 -0.63 -19.53 4.17
CA ALA A 44 -0.35 -20.24 5.42
C ALA A 44 1.12 -20.73 5.54
N ALA A 45 1.84 -20.88 4.44
CA ALA A 45 3.25 -21.33 4.47
C ALA A 45 4.26 -20.20 4.78
N VAL A 46 3.84 -18.94 4.74
CA VAL A 46 4.74 -17.77 4.93
C VAL A 46 4.92 -17.39 6.41
N TRP A 47 4.10 -17.91 7.34
CA TRP A 47 4.14 -17.51 8.75
C TRP A 47 5.23 -18.17 9.61
N ILE A 48 6.09 -19.04 9.06
CA ILE A 48 7.16 -19.73 9.82
C ILE A 48 8.56 -19.21 9.51
N LEU A 49 8.77 -18.40 8.46
CA LEU A 49 10.03 -17.70 8.26
C LEU A 49 9.90 -16.25 8.74
N LYS A 50 10.59 -15.90 9.84
CA LYS A 50 10.86 -14.50 10.19
C LYS A 50 11.59 -13.87 8.99
N PRO A 51 10.99 -12.90 8.28
CA PRO A 51 11.71 -12.23 7.20
C PRO A 51 12.87 -11.45 7.82
N ALA A 52 14.08 -11.66 7.29
CA ALA A 52 15.14 -10.68 7.45
C ALA A 52 14.60 -9.33 6.95
N PRO A 53 14.87 -8.20 7.63
CA PRO A 53 14.40 -6.89 7.19
C PRO A 53 15.03 -6.59 5.83
N GLN A 54 14.28 -6.86 4.76
CA GLN A 54 14.64 -6.35 3.45
C GLN A 54 14.44 -4.83 3.47
N PRO A 55 15.31 -4.07 2.79
CA PRO A 55 15.13 -2.64 2.64
C PRO A 55 13.74 -2.42 2.04
N ILE A 56 12.89 -1.72 2.79
CA ILE A 56 11.58 -1.29 2.33
C ILE A 56 11.88 -0.31 1.20
N GLU A 57 11.91 -0.80 -0.04
CA GLU A 57 11.71 0.07 -1.18
C GLU A 57 10.39 0.76 -0.92
N LEU A 58 10.48 2.06 -0.60
CA LEU A 58 9.36 2.97 -0.49
C LEU A 58 8.55 2.83 -1.78
N VAL A 59 7.57 1.93 -1.78
CA VAL A 59 6.42 2.02 -2.68
C VAL A 59 5.88 3.40 -2.39
N LYS A 60 6.17 4.35 -3.30
CA LYS A 60 5.68 5.73 -3.26
C LYS A 60 4.24 5.64 -2.78
N SER A 61 4.06 6.06 -1.53
CA SER A 61 2.85 5.87 -0.77
C SER A 61 1.73 6.47 -1.58
N ALA A 62 0.92 5.63 -2.21
CA ALA A 62 -0.37 6.09 -2.69
C ALA A 62 -1.04 6.70 -1.46
N SER A 63 -1.30 8.00 -1.51
CA SER A 63 -1.76 8.72 -0.32
C SER A 63 -3.05 8.06 0.16
N ILE A 64 -3.37 8.14 1.46
CA ILE A 64 -4.61 7.57 2.01
C ILE A 64 -5.83 8.01 1.17
N ALA A 65 -5.79 9.23 0.64
CA ALA A 65 -6.79 9.77 -0.29
C ALA A 65 -6.88 9.00 -1.62
N GLU A 66 -5.75 8.54 -2.18
CA GLU A 66 -5.73 7.72 -3.41
C GLU A 66 -6.26 6.31 -3.16
N LEU A 67 -5.94 5.69 -2.03
CA LEU A 67 -6.54 4.41 -1.64
C LEU A 67 -8.06 4.53 -1.47
N GLN A 68 -8.52 5.63 -0.87
CA GLN A 68 -9.95 5.92 -0.72
C GLN A 68 -10.62 6.09 -2.08
N LEU A 69 -9.98 6.81 -3.00
CA LEU A 69 -10.46 7.01 -4.37
C LEU A 69 -10.56 5.68 -5.14
N MET A 70 -9.60 4.77 -4.93
CA MET A 70 -9.57 3.45 -5.56
C MET A 70 -10.63 2.51 -5.00
N CYS A 71 -11.00 2.66 -3.73
CA CYS A 71 -12.04 1.83 -3.08
C CYS A 71 -13.46 2.36 -3.33
N GLN A 72 -13.62 3.65 -3.60
CA GLN A 72 -14.89 4.30 -3.83
C GLN A 72 -15.75 3.67 -4.95
N PRO A 73 -15.22 3.35 -6.15
CA PRO A 73 -16.04 2.71 -7.19
C PRO A 73 -16.56 1.32 -6.81
N VAL A 74 -15.81 0.56 -6.00
CA VAL A 74 -16.25 -0.76 -5.52
C VAL A 74 -17.40 -0.61 -4.51
N MET A 75 -17.28 0.34 -3.58
CA MET A 75 -18.35 0.64 -2.61
C MET A 75 -19.61 1.17 -3.31
N ASP A 76 -19.45 2.07 -4.27
CA ASP A 76 -20.57 2.62 -5.06
C ASP A 76 -21.27 1.54 -5.88
N GLN A 77 -20.50 0.61 -6.46
CA GLN A 77 -21.03 -0.55 -7.18
C GLN A 77 -21.84 -1.46 -6.25
N GLN A 78 -21.33 -1.77 -5.05
CA GLN A 78 -22.06 -2.58 -4.07
C GLN A 78 -23.34 -1.89 -3.58
N MET A 79 -23.29 -0.58 -3.30
CA MET A 79 -24.47 0.19 -2.90
C MET A 79 -25.54 0.26 -4.00
N THR A 80 -25.11 0.38 -5.25
CA THR A 80 -26.00 0.33 -6.41
C THR A 80 -26.67 -1.03 -6.54
N GLN A 81 -25.92 -2.13 -6.34
CA GLN A 81 -26.49 -3.49 -6.34
C GLN A 81 -27.50 -3.70 -5.22
N ILE A 82 -27.20 -3.26 -3.99
CA ILE A 82 -28.13 -3.34 -2.86
C ILE A 82 -29.43 -2.56 -3.17
N THR A 83 -29.29 -1.36 -3.77
CA THR A 83 -30.45 -0.54 -4.16
C THR A 83 -31.30 -1.25 -5.20
N LYS A 84 -30.68 -1.82 -6.23
CA LYS A 84 -31.38 -2.58 -7.26
C LYS A 84 -32.10 -3.81 -6.69
N ILE A 85 -31.43 -4.60 -5.83
CA ILE A 85 -32.05 -5.76 -5.19
C ILE A 85 -33.23 -5.33 -4.30
N ARG A 86 -33.12 -4.18 -3.62
CA ARG A 86 -34.22 -3.62 -2.83
C ARG A 86 -35.42 -3.28 -3.71
N GLU A 87 -35.21 -2.67 -4.87
CA GLU A 87 -36.28 -2.39 -5.85
C GLU A 87 -36.93 -3.69 -6.35
N GLU A 88 -36.13 -4.69 -6.71
CA GLU A 88 -36.62 -6.02 -7.12
C GLU A 88 -37.45 -6.70 -6.03
N ILE A 89 -37.01 -6.65 -4.77
CA ILE A 89 -37.78 -7.16 -3.62
C ILE A 89 -39.12 -6.43 -3.52
N THR A 90 -39.15 -5.10 -3.59
CA THR A 90 -40.40 -4.34 -3.48
C THR A 90 -41.38 -4.63 -4.62
N ALA A 91 -40.87 -4.80 -5.85
CA ALA A 91 -41.69 -5.17 -6.99
C ALA A 91 -42.27 -6.58 -6.84
N LEU A 92 -41.45 -7.53 -6.38
CA LEU A 92 -41.85 -8.92 -6.19
C LEU A 92 -42.83 -9.09 -5.01
N GLU A 93 -42.65 -8.31 -3.94
CA GLU A 93 -43.62 -8.23 -2.84
C GLU A 93 -45.00 -7.77 -3.33
N ALA A 94 -45.04 -6.74 -4.19
CA ALA A 94 -46.29 -6.27 -4.80
C ALA A 94 -46.92 -7.35 -5.71
N GLU A 95 -46.11 -8.07 -6.49
CA GLU A 95 -46.59 -9.17 -7.33
C GLU A 95 -47.15 -10.33 -6.49
N VAL A 96 -46.45 -10.73 -5.42
CA VAL A 96 -46.90 -11.78 -4.50
C VAL A 96 -48.24 -11.39 -3.88
N LEU A 97 -48.42 -10.15 -3.42
CA LEU A 97 -49.69 -9.66 -2.88
C LEU A 97 -50.81 -9.70 -3.93
N ALA A 98 -50.53 -9.30 -5.17
CA ALA A 98 -51.53 -9.34 -6.25
C ALA A 98 -51.95 -10.80 -6.58
N ARG A 99 -50.98 -11.72 -6.64
CA ARG A 99 -51.23 -13.15 -6.88
C ARG A 99 -51.94 -13.83 -5.73
N GLU A 100 -51.67 -13.42 -4.49
CA GLU A 100 -52.40 -13.89 -3.30
C GLU A 100 -53.89 -13.53 -3.38
N ALA A 101 -54.20 -12.29 -3.75
CA ALA A 101 -55.58 -11.84 -3.95
C ALA A 101 -56.28 -12.62 -5.09
N GLU A 102 -55.59 -12.86 -6.21
CA GLU A 102 -56.11 -13.64 -7.34
C GLU A 102 -56.39 -15.10 -6.95
N VAL A 103 -55.49 -15.73 -6.19
CA VAL A 103 -55.67 -17.09 -5.67
C VAL A 103 -56.88 -17.17 -4.74
N ASP A 104 -57.07 -16.20 -3.85
CA ASP A 104 -58.21 -16.18 -2.94
C ASP A 104 -59.54 -15.96 -3.67
N GLU A 105 -59.56 -15.13 -4.71
CA GLU A 105 -60.72 -14.98 -5.59
C GLU A 105 -61.03 -16.28 -6.35
N LEU A 106 -60.03 -16.91 -6.99
CA LEU A 106 -60.20 -18.17 -7.70
C LEU A 106 -60.63 -19.32 -6.78
N ARG A 107 -60.13 -19.37 -5.54
CA ARG A 107 -60.61 -20.30 -4.50
C ARG A 107 -62.10 -20.14 -4.27
N SER A 108 -62.56 -18.91 -4.07
CA SER A 108 -63.99 -18.63 -3.83
C SER A 108 -64.88 -19.08 -5.00
N ARG A 109 -64.40 -18.95 -6.25
CA ARG A 109 -65.13 -19.40 -7.45
C ARG A 109 -65.07 -20.92 -7.66
N SER A 110 -63.92 -21.55 -7.42
CA SER A 110 -63.77 -23.02 -7.53
C SER A 110 -64.64 -23.80 -6.53
N ALA A 111 -64.91 -23.20 -5.35
CA ALA A 111 -65.86 -23.74 -4.39
C ALA A 111 -67.31 -23.84 -4.95
N ALA A 112 -67.62 -23.10 -6.02
CA ALA A 112 -68.87 -23.20 -6.76
C ALA A 112 -68.88 -24.28 -7.89
N GLN A 113 -67.92 -25.24 -7.86
CA GLN A 113 -67.81 -26.42 -8.75
C GLN A 113 -67.44 -26.15 -10.22
N ASP A 114 -66.60 -25.14 -10.48
CA ASP A 114 -66.12 -24.83 -11.83
C ASP A 114 -64.74 -25.46 -12.09
N GLU A 115 -64.67 -26.52 -12.89
CA GLU A 115 -63.46 -27.34 -13.10
C GLU A 115 -62.31 -26.54 -13.76
N ALA A 116 -62.66 -25.60 -14.65
CA ALA A 116 -61.70 -24.68 -15.25
C ALA A 116 -61.10 -23.69 -14.21
N ALA A 117 -61.85 -23.33 -13.17
CA ALA A 117 -61.35 -22.49 -12.08
C ALA A 117 -60.39 -23.25 -11.16
N ALA A 118 -60.59 -24.56 -10.98
CA ALA A 118 -59.69 -25.41 -10.20
C ALA A 118 -58.30 -25.54 -10.85
N ALA A 119 -58.23 -25.69 -12.17
CA ALA A 119 -56.95 -25.71 -12.90
C ALA A 119 -56.18 -24.38 -12.79
N ARG A 120 -56.86 -23.25 -13.01
CA ARG A 120 -56.25 -21.91 -12.86
C ARG A 120 -55.77 -21.63 -11.43
N LEU A 121 -56.49 -22.12 -10.44
CA LEU A 121 -56.08 -22.02 -9.04
C LEU A 121 -54.79 -22.79 -8.77
N ALA A 122 -54.64 -24.00 -9.34
CA ALA A 122 -53.41 -24.79 -9.20
C ALA A 122 -52.22 -24.04 -9.80
N ASP A 123 -52.36 -23.53 -11.03
CA ASP A 123 -51.31 -22.75 -11.71
C ASP A 123 -50.93 -21.47 -10.93
N ALA A 124 -51.93 -20.70 -10.49
CA ALA A 124 -51.70 -19.47 -9.71
C ALA A 124 -51.03 -19.76 -8.36
N SER A 125 -51.40 -20.86 -7.69
CA SER A 125 -50.76 -21.28 -6.44
C SER A 125 -49.30 -21.70 -6.63
N GLN A 126 -48.98 -22.34 -7.76
CA GLN A 126 -47.61 -22.71 -8.11
C GLN A 126 -46.76 -21.49 -8.46
N ALA A 127 -47.32 -20.53 -9.20
CA ALA A 127 -46.66 -19.26 -9.51
C ALA A 127 -46.33 -18.48 -8.23
N LEU A 128 -47.30 -18.35 -7.31
CA LEU A 128 -47.12 -17.72 -6.00
C LEU A 128 -46.04 -18.42 -5.16
N ALA A 129 -46.04 -19.75 -5.15
CA ALA A 129 -45.00 -20.51 -4.46
C ALA A 129 -43.60 -20.24 -5.04
N SER A 130 -43.50 -20.06 -6.37
CA SER A 130 -42.22 -19.73 -7.03
C SER A 130 -41.76 -18.30 -6.73
N ALA A 131 -42.68 -17.32 -6.75
CA ALA A 131 -42.39 -15.92 -6.42
C ALA A 131 -41.94 -15.78 -4.95
N ARG A 132 -42.62 -16.45 -4.01
CA ARG A 132 -42.18 -16.48 -2.60
C ARG A 132 -40.79 -17.09 -2.42
N ARG A 133 -40.41 -18.09 -3.22
CA ARG A 133 -39.04 -18.65 -3.19
C ARG A 133 -38.02 -17.65 -3.71
N GLN A 134 -38.33 -16.90 -4.77
CA GLN A 134 -37.44 -15.86 -5.30
C GLN A 134 -37.26 -14.72 -4.31
N LEU A 135 -38.32 -14.27 -3.65
CA LEU A 135 -38.27 -13.23 -2.62
C LEU A 135 -37.35 -13.62 -1.46
N ARG A 136 -37.46 -14.87 -0.98
CA ARG A 136 -36.53 -15.40 0.03
C ARG A 136 -35.08 -15.35 -0.42
N LYS A 137 -34.79 -15.83 -1.64
CA LYS A 137 -33.44 -15.79 -2.20
C LYS A 137 -32.88 -14.37 -2.31
N LEU A 138 -33.69 -13.40 -2.75
CA LEU A 138 -33.25 -12.00 -2.85
C LEU A 138 -33.00 -11.38 -1.47
N ASN A 139 -33.82 -11.69 -0.47
CA ASN A 139 -33.58 -11.27 0.91
C ASN A 139 -32.29 -11.88 1.46
N ASP A 140 -32.05 -13.18 1.25
CA ASP A 140 -30.81 -13.84 1.69
C ASP A 140 -29.57 -13.20 1.05
N VAL A 141 -29.62 -12.90 -0.26
CA VAL A 141 -28.51 -12.22 -0.97
C VAL A 141 -28.30 -10.80 -0.45
N LYS A 142 -29.39 -10.06 -0.18
CA LYS A 142 -29.31 -8.72 0.40
C LYS A 142 -28.63 -8.74 1.77
N GLU A 143 -29.01 -9.67 2.64
CA GLU A 143 -28.40 -9.80 3.97
C GLU A 143 -26.91 -10.11 3.86
N GLN A 144 -26.52 -11.03 2.98
CA GLN A 144 -25.11 -11.35 2.72
C GLN A 144 -24.31 -10.15 2.21
N LEU A 145 -24.86 -9.36 1.27
CA LEU A 145 -24.19 -8.17 0.75
C LEU A 145 -24.02 -7.09 1.82
N VAL A 146 -25.02 -6.89 2.69
CA VAL A 146 -24.93 -5.94 3.80
C VAL A 146 -23.86 -6.37 4.81
N GLU A 147 -23.78 -7.66 5.14
CA GLU A 147 -22.75 -8.20 6.02
C GLU A 147 -21.34 -8.01 5.42
N GLN A 148 -21.15 -8.36 4.15
CA GLN A 148 -19.87 -8.18 3.46
C GLN A 148 -19.43 -6.72 3.41
N LEU A 149 -20.37 -5.80 3.15
CA LEU A 149 -20.08 -4.37 3.11
C LEU A 149 -19.66 -3.86 4.50
N THR A 150 -20.33 -4.33 5.56
CA THR A 150 -19.99 -3.96 6.94
C THR A 150 -18.60 -4.46 7.32
N LEU A 151 -18.29 -5.73 7.06
CA LEU A 151 -16.97 -6.31 7.32
C LEU A 151 -15.86 -5.61 6.52
N THR A 152 -16.13 -5.28 5.26
CA THR A 152 -15.18 -4.57 4.40
C THR A 152 -14.90 -3.17 4.94
N LYS A 153 -15.95 -2.46 5.38
CA LYS A 153 -15.82 -1.13 5.99
C LYS A 153 -14.98 -1.18 7.27
N GLU A 154 -15.24 -2.14 8.16
CA GLU A 154 -14.46 -2.32 9.39
C GLU A 154 -12.98 -2.61 9.09
N ARG A 155 -12.71 -3.49 8.12
CA ARG A 155 -11.35 -3.82 7.69
C ARG A 155 -10.62 -2.63 7.10
N LEU A 156 -11.31 -1.78 6.33
CA LEU A 156 -10.76 -0.55 5.78
C LEU A 156 -10.38 0.43 6.90
N VAL A 157 -11.27 0.66 7.87
CA VAL A 157 -10.97 1.52 9.04
C VAL A 157 -9.78 1.01 9.83
N GLN A 158 -9.69 -0.31 10.06
CA GLN A 158 -8.56 -0.90 10.76
C GLN A 158 -7.25 -0.77 9.97
N THR A 159 -7.31 -0.94 8.65
CA THR A 159 -6.15 -0.80 7.77
C THR A 159 -5.68 0.65 7.71
N GLU A 160 -6.60 1.60 7.67
CA GLU A 160 -6.30 3.04 7.74
C GLU A 160 -5.58 3.40 9.05
N ALA A 161 -6.08 2.93 10.20
CA ALA A 161 -5.44 3.15 11.49
C ALA A 161 -4.03 2.54 11.55
N ASN A 162 -3.84 1.33 11.00
CA ASN A 162 -2.53 0.70 10.93
C ASN A 162 -1.55 1.46 10.03
N LEU A 163 -2.01 1.95 8.87
CA LEU A 163 -1.21 2.77 7.96
C LEU A 163 -0.81 4.09 8.61
N GLN A 164 -1.73 4.77 9.29
CA GLN A 164 -1.43 6.00 10.03
C GLN A 164 -0.37 5.78 11.11
N ASN A 165 -0.49 4.68 11.86
CA ASN A 165 0.53 4.31 12.86
C ASN A 165 1.89 4.02 12.22
N GLN A 166 1.94 3.33 11.09
CA GLN A 166 3.19 3.06 10.37
C GLN A 166 3.85 4.34 9.85
N VAL A 167 3.07 5.28 9.31
CA VAL A 167 3.57 6.58 8.88
C VAL A 167 4.15 7.35 10.06
N ALA A 168 3.41 7.45 11.17
CA ALA A 168 3.88 8.15 12.37
C ALA A 168 5.18 7.54 12.94
N VAL A 169 5.28 6.21 12.99
CA VAL A 169 6.49 5.51 13.42
C VAL A 169 7.65 5.76 12.45
N SER A 170 7.39 5.75 11.14
CA SER A 170 8.43 6.03 10.14
C SER A 170 8.93 7.47 10.20
N GLU A 171 8.06 8.44 10.47
CA GLU A 171 8.44 9.85 10.65
C GLU A 171 9.27 10.02 11.92
N ALA A 172 8.83 9.45 13.04
CA ALA A 172 9.59 9.48 14.30
C ALA A 172 10.99 8.87 14.15
N LEU A 173 11.11 7.71 13.48
CA LEU A 173 12.41 7.09 13.20
C LEU A 173 13.26 7.92 12.26
N ARG A 174 12.65 8.61 11.28
CA ARG A 174 13.38 9.50 10.37
C ARG A 174 13.97 10.68 11.12
N ASP A 175 13.22 11.28 12.02
CA ASP A 175 13.66 12.40 12.84
C ASP A 175 14.77 11.96 13.80
N GLU A 176 14.60 10.83 14.50
CA GLU A 176 15.65 10.27 15.37
C GLU A 176 16.93 9.96 14.59
N ASN A 177 16.82 9.38 13.39
CA ASN A 177 17.99 9.15 12.53
C ASN A 177 18.64 10.45 12.05
N PHE A 178 17.86 11.51 11.83
CA PHE A 178 18.41 12.82 11.45
C PHE A 178 19.21 13.41 12.60
N ASP A 179 18.68 13.37 13.82
CA ASP A 179 19.35 13.86 15.03
C ASP A 179 20.65 13.09 15.30
N LEU A 180 20.60 11.75 15.21
CA LEU A 180 21.79 10.91 15.37
C LEU A 180 22.86 11.20 14.31
N ARG A 181 22.46 11.45 13.06
CA ARG A 181 23.39 11.82 11.99
C ARG A 181 24.02 13.18 12.25
N ASP A 182 23.26 14.15 12.71
CA ASP A 182 23.78 15.48 13.04
C ASP A 182 24.75 15.42 14.23
N ASP A 183 24.47 14.61 15.25
CA ASP A 183 25.38 14.35 16.37
C ASP A 183 26.71 13.73 15.90
N VAL A 184 26.65 12.73 15.01
CA VAL A 184 27.83 12.10 14.41
C VAL A 184 28.64 13.12 13.61
N ILE A 185 27.99 13.98 12.82
CA ILE A 185 28.66 15.05 12.06
C ILE A 185 29.37 16.03 12.99
N VAL A 186 28.73 16.41 14.10
CA VAL A 186 29.32 17.31 15.11
C VAL A 186 30.55 16.65 15.78
N GLN A 187 30.46 15.36 16.12
CA GLN A 187 31.61 14.62 16.68
C GLN A 187 32.78 14.52 15.69
N HIS A 188 32.50 14.21 14.42
CA HIS A 188 33.51 14.18 13.36
C HIS A 188 34.15 15.56 13.16
N TRP A 189 33.35 16.63 13.19
CA TRP A 189 33.84 18.01 13.11
C TRP A 189 34.84 18.31 14.23
N PHE A 190 34.48 18.02 15.48
CA PHE A 190 35.38 18.25 16.62
C PHE A 190 36.66 17.43 16.51
N ARG A 191 36.58 16.19 16.02
CA ARG A 191 37.77 15.36 15.78
C ARG A 191 38.71 16.01 14.77
N VAL A 192 38.21 16.45 13.62
CA VAL A 192 39.03 17.10 12.59
C VAL A 192 39.65 18.41 13.09
N VAL A 193 38.88 19.24 13.80
CA VAL A 193 39.40 20.48 14.40
C VAL A 193 40.50 20.19 15.43
N ASN A 194 40.30 19.20 16.30
CA ASN A 194 41.30 18.83 17.30
C ASN A 194 42.55 18.22 16.67
N ASP A 195 42.40 17.34 15.69
CA ASP A 195 43.51 16.74 14.94
C ASP A 195 44.30 17.83 14.19
N ALA A 196 43.61 18.80 13.58
CA ALA A 196 44.24 19.95 12.93
C ALA A 196 45.03 20.82 13.92
N LYS A 197 44.44 21.14 15.09
CA LYS A 197 45.13 21.89 16.15
C LYS A 197 46.38 21.16 16.64
N LEU A 198 46.34 19.84 16.76
CA LEU A 198 47.49 19.04 17.21
C LEU A 198 48.58 18.96 16.13
N LYS A 199 48.21 18.86 14.86
CA LYS A 199 49.15 18.80 13.72
C LYS A 199 49.80 20.14 13.41
N ILE A 200 49.01 21.22 13.36
CA ILE A 200 49.47 22.56 12.97
C ILE A 200 50.19 23.25 14.14
N CYS A 201 49.59 23.24 15.33
CA CYS A 201 50.11 23.98 16.47
C CYS A 201 51.13 23.15 17.22
N GLU A 202 52.35 23.12 16.70
CA GLU A 202 53.49 22.47 17.33
C GLU A 202 53.79 23.03 18.74
N LYS A 203 54.58 22.27 19.51
CA LYS A 203 54.97 22.63 20.89
C LYS A 203 55.64 24.01 20.92
N GLY A 204 55.04 24.94 21.66
CA GLY A 204 55.55 26.29 21.88
C GLY A 204 55.15 26.82 23.26
N GLY A 205 55.47 28.08 23.55
CA GLY A 205 54.98 28.74 24.77
C GLY A 205 53.45 28.86 24.75
N LYS A 206 52.79 28.72 25.91
CA LYS A 206 51.32 28.70 26.07
C LYS A 206 50.60 29.75 25.21
N LYS A 207 51.07 31.00 25.25
CA LYS A 207 50.48 32.12 24.49
C LYS A 207 50.55 31.94 22.97
N LYS A 208 51.62 31.34 22.44
CA LYS A 208 51.76 31.08 21.00
C LYS A 208 50.85 29.94 20.56
N THR A 209 50.76 28.88 21.35
CA THR A 209 49.88 27.73 21.06
C THR A 209 48.41 28.13 21.12
N GLU A 210 48.02 28.98 22.07
CA GLU A 210 46.66 29.52 22.17
C GLU A 210 46.30 30.36 20.94
N ALA A 211 47.15 31.32 20.56
CA ALA A 211 46.95 32.12 19.35
C ALA A 211 46.88 31.26 18.07
N CYS A 212 47.72 30.22 17.96
CA CYS A 212 47.65 29.28 16.83
C CYS A 212 46.32 28.53 16.79
N ARG A 213 45.84 28.02 17.93
CA ARG A 213 44.56 27.29 18.01
C ARG A 213 43.38 28.18 17.64
N GLU A 214 43.41 29.45 18.05
CA GLU A 214 42.41 30.44 17.67
C GLU A 214 42.42 30.70 16.16
N SER A 215 43.59 30.86 15.54
CA SER A 215 43.69 30.99 14.08
C SER A 215 43.15 29.75 13.34
N VAL A 216 43.45 28.54 13.83
CA VAL A 216 42.92 27.29 13.27
C VAL A 216 41.39 27.24 13.42
N ASP A 217 40.84 27.64 14.57
CA ASP A 217 39.40 27.66 14.80
C ASP A 217 38.68 28.65 13.86
N ILE A 218 39.24 29.84 13.66
CA ILE A 218 38.67 30.85 12.75
C ILE A 218 38.63 30.31 11.33
N GLU A 219 39.75 29.81 10.81
CA GLU A 219 39.83 29.30 9.44
C GLU A 219 38.90 28.09 9.23
N LEU A 220 38.94 27.11 10.14
CA LEU A 220 38.07 25.93 10.05
C LEU A 220 36.59 26.31 10.24
N SER A 221 36.24 27.29 11.07
CA SER A 221 34.84 27.68 11.21
C SER A 221 34.21 28.15 9.89
N SER A 222 35.02 28.75 8.99
CA SER A 222 34.55 29.27 7.69
C SER A 222 34.13 28.18 6.69
N ILE A 223 34.61 26.94 6.88
CA ILE A 223 34.40 25.81 5.97
C ILE A 223 33.47 24.73 6.55
N LYS A 224 32.89 24.99 7.74
CA LYS A 224 32.06 24.01 8.45
C LYS A 224 30.88 23.55 7.61
N ARG A 225 30.34 24.40 6.75
CA ARG A 225 29.21 24.07 5.87
C ARG A 225 29.60 23.02 4.81
N GLU A 226 30.75 23.22 4.17
CA GLU A 226 31.28 22.31 3.17
C GLU A 226 31.70 20.97 3.80
N PHE A 227 32.25 21.00 5.03
CA PHE A 227 32.52 19.80 5.80
C PHE A 227 31.24 18.97 6.05
N VAL A 228 30.17 19.63 6.51
CA VAL A 228 28.87 18.96 6.75
C VAL A 228 28.35 18.33 5.45
N HIS A 229 28.54 18.99 4.30
CA HIS A 229 28.14 18.43 3.02
C HIS A 229 28.91 17.15 2.69
N CYS A 230 30.24 17.16 2.84
CA CYS A 230 31.09 15.99 2.61
C CYS A 230 30.68 14.77 3.43
N ILE A 231 30.44 14.96 4.74
CA ILE A 231 30.04 13.85 5.62
C ILE A 231 28.62 13.36 5.29
N ARG A 232 27.69 14.26 4.94
CA ARG A 232 26.32 13.88 4.56
C ARG A 232 26.25 13.07 3.27
N SER A 233 27.14 13.34 2.31
CA SER A 233 27.30 12.56 1.08
C SER A 233 28.06 11.23 1.30
N ASN A 234 28.40 10.90 2.55
CA ASN A 234 29.16 9.70 2.92
C ASN A 234 30.50 9.56 2.14
N GLN A 235 31.10 10.70 1.79
CA GLN A 235 32.40 10.75 1.13
C GLN A 235 33.54 10.77 2.15
N ALA A 236 34.79 10.68 1.68
CA ALA A 236 35.97 10.72 2.55
C ALA A 236 35.96 11.98 3.43
N ALA A 237 36.21 11.78 4.73
CA ALA A 237 36.22 12.88 5.69
C ALA A 237 37.35 13.87 5.37
N PRO A 238 37.07 15.20 5.38
CA PRO A 238 38.10 16.19 5.14
C PRO A 238 39.28 16.06 6.11
N SER A 239 40.49 16.25 5.60
CA SER A 239 41.71 16.06 6.38
C SER A 239 42.73 17.18 6.14
N VAL A 240 43.44 17.54 7.21
CA VAL A 240 44.44 18.62 7.20
C VAL A 240 45.83 18.02 6.99
N GLU A 241 46.53 18.55 5.99
CA GLU A 241 47.83 18.08 5.52
C GLU A 241 48.78 19.24 5.19
N LEU A 242 50.09 18.97 5.27
CA LEU A 242 51.14 19.93 4.94
C LEU A 242 51.57 19.75 3.48
N LEU A 243 51.59 20.83 2.71
CA LEU A 243 52.03 20.81 1.32
C LEU A 243 53.54 20.59 1.25
N GLN A 244 53.96 19.50 0.61
CA GLN A 244 55.38 19.22 0.42
C GLN A 244 55.98 20.15 -0.64
N LYS A 245 57.27 20.46 -0.51
CA LYS A 245 57.97 21.32 -1.47
C LYS A 245 57.96 20.68 -2.87
N GLY A 246 57.40 21.40 -3.84
CA GLY A 246 57.31 20.94 -5.23
C GLY A 246 56.11 20.04 -5.53
N GLN A 247 55.21 19.83 -4.56
CA GLN A 247 53.94 19.16 -4.78
C GLN A 247 52.88 20.18 -5.22
N ASP A 248 52.08 19.82 -6.23
CA ASP A 248 50.91 20.60 -6.62
C ASP A 248 49.76 20.40 -5.62
N LEU A 249 48.97 21.45 -5.42
CA LEU A 249 47.80 21.39 -4.56
C LEU A 249 46.77 20.39 -5.13
N PRO A 250 46.26 19.42 -4.33
CA PRO A 250 45.23 18.50 -4.80
C PRO A 250 43.98 19.23 -5.31
N HIS A 251 43.27 18.62 -6.26
CA HIS A 251 42.17 19.29 -6.98
C HIS A 251 41.03 19.80 -6.08
N PHE A 252 40.72 19.06 -5.01
CA PHE A 252 39.70 19.43 -4.01
C PHE A 252 40.30 19.91 -2.69
N ALA A 253 41.53 20.45 -2.72
CA ALA A 253 42.16 21.03 -1.55
C ALA A 253 42.01 22.56 -1.54
N ARG A 254 41.85 23.11 -0.32
CA ARG A 254 41.84 24.55 -0.07
C ARG A 254 43.04 24.89 0.81
N MET A 255 43.88 25.80 0.33
CA MET A 255 44.97 26.38 1.14
C MET A 255 44.38 27.21 2.28
N PHE A 256 44.98 27.12 3.46
CA PHE A 256 44.69 28.06 4.54
C PHE A 256 45.27 29.45 4.22
N ASP A 257 44.81 30.45 4.97
CA ASP A 257 45.33 31.81 4.88
C ASP A 257 46.85 31.86 5.06
N GLN A 258 47.53 32.40 4.04
CA GLN A 258 48.99 32.52 3.99
C GLN A 258 49.51 33.69 4.83
N GLU A 259 48.65 34.67 5.17
CA GLU A 259 49.05 35.78 6.05
C GLU A 259 49.27 35.28 7.49
N SER A 260 48.56 34.22 7.89
CA SER A 260 48.82 33.52 9.14
C SER A 260 50.12 32.73 9.08
N ARG A 261 51.13 33.21 9.82
CA ARG A 261 52.42 32.53 10.01
C ARG A 261 52.31 31.07 10.51
N PHE A 262 51.17 30.70 11.11
CA PHE A 262 50.96 29.37 11.67
C PHE A 262 50.40 28.39 10.65
N LEU A 263 49.64 28.90 9.68
CA LEU A 263 48.90 28.10 8.70
C LEU A 263 49.59 28.06 7.33
N ALA A 264 50.62 28.88 7.14
CA ALA A 264 51.43 28.90 5.92
C ALA A 264 51.93 27.49 5.55
N GLY A 265 51.56 27.03 4.36
CA GLY A 265 51.94 25.72 3.82
C GLY A 265 50.98 24.57 4.17
N TRP A 266 50.00 24.79 5.04
CA TRP A 266 48.95 23.80 5.31
C TRP A 266 47.79 23.97 4.33
N TYR A 267 47.16 22.86 3.99
CA TYR A 267 45.89 22.84 3.26
C TYR A 267 44.91 21.88 3.92
N LEU A 268 43.64 22.09 3.60
CA LEU A 268 42.59 21.14 3.90
C LEU A 268 42.19 20.42 2.61
N GLN A 269 42.29 19.11 2.62
CA GLN A 269 41.73 18.27 1.57
C GLN A 269 40.25 18.03 1.85
N MET A 270 39.39 18.46 0.94
CA MET A 270 37.95 18.22 0.99
C MET A 270 37.59 16.91 0.28
N CYS A 271 36.34 16.49 0.45
CA CYS A 271 35.79 15.38 -0.31
C CYS A 271 35.72 15.70 -1.81
N ASP A 272 35.83 14.65 -2.62
CA ASP A 272 35.72 14.73 -4.08
C ASP A 272 34.25 14.52 -4.49
N PRO A 273 33.54 15.58 -4.94
CA PRO A 273 32.13 15.49 -5.35
C PRO A 273 31.92 14.64 -6.62
N THR A 274 32.98 14.27 -7.33
CA THR A 274 32.90 13.45 -8.56
C THR A 274 32.98 11.95 -8.29
N LEU A 275 33.39 11.54 -7.08
CA LEU A 275 33.36 10.14 -6.69
C LEU A 275 31.92 9.70 -6.39
N PRO A 276 31.51 8.51 -6.85
CA PRO A 276 30.18 7.99 -6.57
C PRO A 276 29.99 7.82 -5.06
N GLU A 277 28.80 8.18 -4.57
CA GLU A 277 28.43 7.94 -3.18
C GLU A 277 28.55 6.44 -2.89
N VAL A 278 29.27 6.07 -1.82
CA VAL A 278 29.41 4.68 -1.44
C VAL A 278 28.03 4.18 -1.03
N ASP A 279 27.49 3.26 -1.84
CA ASP A 279 26.19 2.69 -1.60
C ASP A 279 26.25 1.85 -0.30
N VAL A 280 25.65 2.36 0.77
CA VAL A 280 25.66 1.73 2.10
C VAL A 280 24.96 0.37 2.09
N SER A 281 24.25 0.06 1.00
CA SER A 281 23.59 -1.21 0.75
C SER A 281 24.53 -2.34 0.32
N ASP A 282 25.80 -2.06 -0.01
CA ASP A 282 26.79 -3.08 -0.33
C ASP A 282 27.57 -3.53 0.94
N PRO A 283 27.25 -4.69 1.53
CA PRO A 283 27.92 -5.18 2.73
C PRO A 283 29.42 -5.47 2.53
N ALA A 284 29.91 -5.52 1.29
CA ALA A 284 31.33 -5.68 1.00
C ALA A 284 32.16 -4.40 1.30
N LEU A 285 31.51 -3.23 1.31
CA LEU A 285 32.15 -1.92 1.53
C LEU A 285 31.87 -1.33 2.93
N ALA A 286 30.89 -1.87 3.65
CA ALA A 286 30.52 -1.43 5.00
C ALA A 286 31.48 -1.90 6.11
N ALA A 287 32.48 -2.72 5.80
CA ALA A 287 33.51 -3.04 6.76
C ALA A 287 34.37 -1.78 6.99
N PRO A 288 34.36 -1.16 8.18
CA PRO A 288 35.32 -0.12 8.47
C PRO A 288 36.69 -0.77 8.31
N THR A 289 37.43 -0.38 7.28
CA THR A 289 38.87 -0.59 7.25
C THR A 289 39.38 0.03 8.53
N ALA A 290 39.64 -0.82 9.52
CA ALA A 290 40.20 -0.44 10.78
C ALA A 290 41.49 0.30 10.46
N PHE A 291 41.45 1.63 10.58
CA PHE A 291 42.64 2.47 10.54
C PHE A 291 43.57 1.94 11.64
N ARG A 292 44.61 1.24 11.22
CA ARG A 292 45.78 0.89 12.02
C ARG A 292 46.82 1.98 11.89
#